data_AF-A0A838PYR1-F1
#
_entry.id   AF-A0A838PYR1-F1
#
_cell.length_a   1.000
_cell.length_b   1.000
_cell.length_c   1.000
_cell.angle_alpha   90.00
_cell.angle_beta   90.00
_cell.angle_gamma   90.00
#
_symmetry.space_group_name_H-M   'P 1'
#
loop_
_entity.id
_entity.type
_entity.pdbx_description
1 polymer ?
#
loop_
_entity_poly.entity_id
_entity_poly.type
_entity_poly.pdbx_seq_one_letter_code
_entity_poly.pdbx_strand_id
1 'polypeptide(L)'
;VAMTSRPDLLAIDMKRQGRFGLSLPLFPAQGPDDVATLFRTVARVKKIALSEELLAYVREELGVRPLTGSDVEAILTRAKERAVLAEHDNDVQLEDLREAVSSFMDPLDPNLLALQEIAAVLSCSDKRYLPPKYRDGERALLTEEFARLKMITGRR
;
A
#
# COMPACT_ATOMS: atom_id res chain seq x y z
N VAL A 1 -7.12 18.41 8.36
CA VAL A 1 -6.91 16.99 7.99
C VAL A 1 -5.59 16.54 8.59
N ALA A 2 -5.53 15.34 9.16
CA ALA A 2 -4.30 14.76 9.73
C ALA A 2 -4.15 13.31 9.24
N MET A 3 -2.92 12.83 9.12
CA MET A 3 -2.61 11.47 8.68
C MET A 3 -1.74 10.80 9.74
N THR A 4 -2.02 9.52 10.05
CA THR A 4 -1.22 8.72 10.98
C THR A 4 -1.26 7.25 10.56
N SER A 5 -0.13 6.57 10.67
CA SER A 5 -0.03 5.11 10.55
C SER A 5 -0.34 4.39 11.88
N ARG A 6 -0.44 5.14 12.98
CA ARG A 6 -0.69 4.63 14.34
C ARG A 6 -1.95 5.25 14.96
N PRO A 7 -3.13 5.02 14.37
CA PRO A 7 -4.38 5.54 14.91
C PRO A 7 -4.72 4.94 16.28
N ASP A 8 -4.16 3.79 16.64
CA ASP A 8 -4.28 3.16 17.96
C ASP A 8 -3.64 3.98 19.09
N LEU A 9 -2.63 4.81 18.79
CA LEU A 9 -1.94 5.66 19.76
C LEU A 9 -2.56 7.04 19.93
N LEU A 10 -3.57 7.39 19.12
CA LEU A 10 -4.27 8.66 19.25
C LEU A 10 -5.12 8.68 20.53
N ALA A 11 -5.00 9.76 21.30
CA ALA A 11 -5.84 9.99 22.47
C ALA A 11 -7.32 9.91 22.12
N ILE A 12 -8.12 9.24 22.95
CA ILE A 12 -9.59 9.06 22.78
C ILE A 12 -10.26 10.41 22.51
N ASP A 13 -9.80 11.41 23.25
CA ASP A 13 -10.18 12.79 23.12
C ASP A 13 -10.11 13.32 21.68
N MET A 14 -9.08 12.99 20.91
CA MET A 14 -8.94 13.46 19.52
C MET A 14 -9.96 12.80 18.57
N LYS A 15 -10.45 11.60 18.90
CA LYS A 15 -11.41 10.82 18.10
C LYS A 15 -12.87 11.19 18.35
N ARG A 16 -13.15 12.12 19.29
CA ARG A 16 -14.52 12.55 19.60
C ARG A 16 -15.13 13.36 18.44
N GLN A 17 -16.45 13.31 18.34
CA GLN A 17 -17.21 14.16 17.41
C GLN A 17 -16.90 15.64 17.68
N GLY A 18 -16.75 16.43 16.62
CA GLY A 18 -16.25 17.81 16.69
C GLY A 18 -14.73 17.97 16.67
N ARG A 19 -13.96 16.86 16.69
CA ARG A 19 -12.51 16.82 16.47
C ARG A 19 -12.21 15.99 15.21
N PHE A 20 -11.51 14.85 15.31
CA PHE A 20 -11.40 13.90 14.21
C PHE A 20 -12.62 12.98 14.15
N GLY A 21 -13.79 13.58 13.90
CA GLY A 21 -15.07 12.86 13.84
C GLY A 21 -15.20 11.92 12.62
N LEU A 22 -14.33 12.08 11.62
CA LEU A 22 -14.20 11.21 10.46
C LEU A 22 -12.80 10.60 10.40
N SER A 23 -12.73 9.28 10.45
CA SER A 23 -11.49 8.51 10.28
C SER A 23 -11.61 7.62 9.05
N LEU A 24 -10.77 7.91 8.05
CA LEU A 24 -10.72 7.23 6.76
C LEU A 24 -9.43 6.40 6.65
N PRO A 25 -9.52 5.06 6.69
CA PRO A 25 -8.38 4.20 6.39
C PRO A 25 -8.00 4.28 4.92
N LEU A 26 -6.69 4.26 4.64
CA LEU A 26 -6.15 4.14 3.29
C LEU A 26 -5.45 2.79 3.18
N PHE A 27 -5.86 1.98 2.21
CA PHE A 27 -5.35 0.62 2.01
C PHE A 27 -4.38 0.57 0.82
N PRO A 28 -3.46 -0.41 0.78
CA PRO A 28 -2.71 -0.73 -0.44
C PRO A 28 -3.63 -1.15 -1.58
N ALA A 29 -3.09 -1.31 -2.79
CA ALA A 29 -3.84 -1.80 -3.94
C ALA A 29 -4.58 -3.12 -3.62
N GLN A 30 -5.86 -3.23 -4.00
CA GLN A 30 -6.72 -4.36 -3.63
C GLN A 30 -6.94 -5.35 -4.80
N GLY A 31 -6.20 -5.20 -5.90
CA GLY A 31 -6.23 -6.15 -7.01
C GLY A 31 -5.43 -5.70 -8.24
N PRO A 32 -5.41 -6.51 -9.32
CA PRO A 32 -4.59 -6.26 -10.50
C PRO A 32 -4.87 -4.91 -11.18
N ASP A 33 -6.13 -4.52 -11.27
CA ASP A 33 -6.52 -3.26 -11.89
C ASP A 33 -6.12 -2.04 -11.04
N ASP A 34 -6.21 -2.15 -9.71
CA ASP A 34 -5.72 -1.10 -8.80
C ASP A 34 -4.20 -0.95 -8.92
N VAL A 35 -3.48 -2.08 -8.97
CA VAL A 35 -2.01 -2.08 -9.15
C VAL A 35 -1.65 -1.42 -10.49
N ALA A 36 -2.29 -1.79 -11.59
CA ALA A 36 -2.02 -1.18 -12.89
C ALA A 36 -2.36 0.32 -12.92
N THR A 37 -3.46 0.71 -12.27
CA THR A 37 -3.85 2.13 -12.13
C THR A 37 -2.83 2.91 -11.32
N LEU A 38 -2.31 2.32 -10.25
CA LEU A 38 -1.27 2.89 -9.40
C LEU A 38 0.04 3.08 -10.17
N PHE A 39 0.51 2.05 -10.88
CA PHE A 39 1.68 2.13 -11.77
C PHE A 39 1.54 3.22 -12.81
N ARG A 40 0.41 3.28 -13.52
CA ARG A 40 0.12 4.31 -14.51
C ARG A 40 0.15 5.71 -13.89
N THR A 41 -0.43 5.88 -12.71
CA THR A 41 -0.52 7.17 -12.02
C THR A 41 0.86 7.65 -11.56
N VAL A 42 1.64 6.78 -10.92
CA VAL A 42 2.99 7.11 -10.43
C VAL A 42 3.94 7.35 -11.59
N ALA A 43 3.90 6.53 -12.64
CA ALA A 43 4.73 6.72 -13.84
C ALA A 43 4.46 8.06 -14.52
N ARG A 44 3.19 8.47 -14.63
CA ARG A 44 2.83 9.80 -15.15
C ARG A 44 3.46 10.93 -14.33
N VAL A 45 3.42 10.83 -13.00
CA VAL A 45 4.03 11.84 -12.11
C VAL A 45 5.55 11.87 -12.28
N LYS A 46 6.18 10.70 -12.47
CA LYS A 46 7.63 10.55 -12.69
C LYS A 46 8.09 10.75 -14.12
N LYS A 47 7.17 11.02 -15.05
CA LYS A 47 7.42 11.16 -16.50
C LYS A 47 8.13 9.94 -17.09
N ILE A 48 7.70 8.75 -16.68
CA ILE A 48 8.17 7.47 -17.22
C ILE A 48 7.13 6.98 -18.23
N ALA A 49 7.57 6.64 -19.44
CA ALA A 49 6.70 6.03 -20.42
C ALA A 49 6.46 4.56 -20.03
N LEU A 50 5.19 4.17 -19.90
CA LEU A 50 4.81 2.77 -19.72
C LEU A 50 3.98 2.33 -20.93
N SER A 51 4.47 1.33 -21.65
CA SER A 51 3.72 0.66 -22.71
C SER A 51 2.60 -0.21 -22.10
N GLU A 52 1.61 -0.57 -22.92
CA GLU A 52 0.55 -1.50 -22.49
C GLU A 52 1.10 -2.90 -22.19
N GLU A 53 2.21 -3.31 -22.82
CA GLU A 53 2.91 -4.57 -22.51
C GLU A 53 3.45 -4.57 -21.08
N LEU A 54 4.07 -3.47 -20.64
CA LEU A 54 4.54 -3.33 -19.25
C LEU A 54 3.38 -3.37 -18.26
N LEU A 55 2.26 -2.71 -18.59
CA LEU A 55 1.07 -2.73 -17.74
C LEU A 55 0.42 -4.12 -17.69
N ALA A 56 0.45 -4.90 -18.77
CA ALA A 56 0.01 -6.29 -18.78
C ALA A 56 0.88 -7.14 -17.84
N TYR A 57 2.20 -7.04 -17.95
CA TYR A 57 3.14 -7.69 -17.03
C TYR A 57 2.88 -7.32 -15.56
N VAL A 58 2.66 -6.03 -15.27
CA VAL A 58 2.33 -5.56 -13.91
C VAL A 58 1.04 -6.19 -13.39
N ARG A 59 -0.01 -6.29 -14.22
CA ARG A 59 -1.27 -6.93 -13.81
C ARG A 59 -1.08 -8.41 -13.48
N GLU A 60 -0.31 -9.13 -14.28
CA GLU A 60 -0.10 -10.57 -14.14
C GLU A 60 0.80 -10.90 -12.94
N GLU A 61 1.96 -10.25 -12.82
CA GLU A 61 2.99 -10.60 -11.85
C GLU A 61 2.87 -9.88 -10.50
N LEU A 62 2.33 -8.66 -10.50
CA LEU A 62 2.22 -7.81 -9.31
C LEU A 62 0.78 -7.64 -8.83
N GLY A 63 -0.22 -8.08 -9.60
CA GLY A 63 -1.61 -7.78 -9.33
C GLY A 63 -2.17 -8.32 -8.02
N VAL A 64 -1.52 -9.33 -7.43
CA VAL A 64 -1.88 -9.90 -6.12
C VAL A 64 -1.12 -9.27 -4.95
N ARG A 65 -0.08 -8.46 -5.24
CA ARG A 65 0.77 -7.87 -4.19
C ARG A 65 0.10 -6.61 -3.64
N PRO A 66 0.07 -6.41 -2.31
CA PRO A 66 -0.52 -5.23 -1.69
C PRO A 66 0.43 -4.02 -1.81
N LEU A 67 0.68 -3.57 -3.03
CA LEU A 67 1.62 -2.47 -3.30
C LEU A 67 1.04 -1.13 -2.90
N THR A 68 1.87 -0.31 -2.26
CA THR A 68 1.59 1.10 -1.98
C THR A 68 2.16 2.00 -3.07
N GLY A 69 1.74 3.27 -3.10
CA GLY A 69 2.29 4.24 -4.05
C GLY A 69 3.81 4.41 -3.91
N SER A 70 4.32 4.30 -2.68
CA SER A 70 5.76 4.38 -2.39
C SER A 70 6.53 3.17 -2.92
N ASP A 71 5.95 1.96 -2.84
CA ASP A 71 6.57 0.75 -3.39
C ASP A 71 6.66 0.82 -4.92
N VAL A 72 5.55 1.21 -5.55
CA VAL A 72 5.48 1.41 -7.00
C VAL A 72 6.47 2.48 -7.45
N GLU A 73 6.57 3.58 -6.72
CA GLU A 73 7.54 4.64 -6.99
C GLU A 73 8.99 4.13 -6.91
N ALA A 74 9.32 3.34 -5.89
CA ALA A 74 10.65 2.75 -5.74
C ALA A 74 10.98 1.78 -6.89
N ILE A 75 10.03 0.93 -7.28
CA ILE A 75 10.18 -0.01 -8.41
C ILE A 75 10.41 0.77 -9.71
N LEU A 76 9.55 1.75 -10.02
CA LEU A 76 9.65 2.54 -11.25
C LEU A 76 10.94 3.38 -11.31
N THR A 77 11.39 3.91 -10.18
CA THR A 77 12.64 4.67 -10.10
C THR A 77 13.83 3.78 -10.42
N ARG A 78 13.89 2.58 -9.85
CA ARG A 78 14.95 1.59 -10.15
C ARG A 78 14.91 1.12 -11.61
N ALA A 79 13.72 0.88 -12.15
CA ALA A 79 13.56 0.53 -13.57
C ALA A 79 14.10 1.65 -14.48
N LYS A 80 13.80 2.91 -14.14
CA LYS A 80 14.34 4.08 -14.85
C LYS A 80 15.86 4.19 -14.72
N GLU A 81 16.42 3.98 -13.53
CA GLU A 81 17.87 3.99 -13.32
C GLU A 81 18.57 2.98 -14.24
N ARG A 82 17.99 1.78 -14.40
CA ARG A 82 18.50 0.76 -15.32
C ARG A 82 18.41 1.19 -16.78
N ALA A 83 17.28 1.76 -17.20
CA ALA A 83 17.12 2.30 -18.56
C ALA A 83 18.14 3.41 -18.87
N VAL A 84 18.41 4.30 -17.92
CA VAL A 84 19.44 5.35 -18.06
C VAL A 84 20.84 4.75 -18.18
N LEU A 85 21.18 3.74 -17.38
CA LEU A 85 22.46 3.03 -17.45
C LEU A 85 22.64 2.25 -18.76
N ALA A 86 21.54 1.84 -19.39
CA ALA A 86 21.52 1.19 -20.70
C ALA A 86 21.43 2.17 -21.88
N GLU A 87 21.56 3.48 -21.65
CA GLU A 87 21.49 4.54 -22.68
C GLU A 87 20.10 4.68 -23.36
N HIS A 88 19.03 4.22 -22.70
CA HIS A 88 17.65 4.35 -23.16
C HIS A 88 16.87 5.51 -22.48
N ASP A 89 17.48 6.20 -21.52
CA ASP A 89 16.92 7.33 -20.77
C ASP A 89 15.55 7.08 -20.14
N ASN A 90 14.47 7.58 -20.76
CA ASN A 90 13.10 7.50 -20.23
C ASN A 90 12.31 6.33 -20.84
N ASP A 91 12.90 5.59 -21.76
CA ASP A 91 12.30 4.43 -22.40
C ASP A 91 12.57 3.17 -21.58
N VAL A 92 11.74 2.96 -20.56
CA VAL A 92 11.82 1.79 -19.69
C VAL A 92 11.33 0.56 -20.46
N GLN A 93 12.20 -0.42 -20.62
CA GLN A 93 11.89 -1.67 -21.32
C GLN A 93 11.37 -2.74 -20.34
N LEU A 94 10.80 -3.82 -20.87
CA LEU A 94 10.27 -4.91 -20.04
C LEU A 94 11.33 -5.53 -19.13
N GLU A 95 12.54 -5.69 -19.63
CA GLU A 95 13.65 -6.25 -18.86
C GLU A 95 14.10 -5.32 -17.73
N ASP A 96 14.00 -3.99 -17.92
CA ASP A 96 14.27 -2.99 -16.90
C ASP A 96 13.35 -3.16 -15.69
N LEU A 97 12.05 -3.28 -15.99
CA LEU A 97 11.00 -3.44 -14.99
C LEU A 97 11.06 -4.82 -14.31
N ARG A 98 11.34 -5.90 -15.06
CA ARG A 98 11.46 -7.26 -14.51
C ARG A 98 12.52 -7.34 -13.43
N GLU A 99 13.71 -6.79 -13.68
CA GLU A 99 14.77 -6.80 -12.67
C GLU A 99 14.47 -5.85 -11.51
N ALA A 100 13.87 -4.69 -11.79
CA ALA A 100 13.48 -3.77 -10.71
C ALA A 100 12.47 -4.42 -9.76
N VAL A 101 11.58 -5.26 -10.29
CA VAL A 101 10.64 -6.07 -9.52
C VAL A 101 11.34 -7.23 -8.80
N SER A 102 12.26 -7.94 -9.45
CA SER A 102 12.97 -9.09 -8.86
C SER A 102 13.87 -8.66 -7.69
N SER A 103 14.49 -7.49 -7.80
CA SER A 103 15.36 -6.90 -6.78
C SER A 103 14.61 -6.10 -5.70
N PHE A 104 13.30 -5.87 -5.88
CA PHE A 104 12.50 -5.16 -4.88
C PHE A 104 12.32 -6.02 -3.64
N MET A 105 12.94 -5.59 -2.54
CA MET A 105 12.71 -6.14 -1.21
C MET A 105 11.91 -5.14 -0.36
N ASP A 106 10.79 -5.60 0.18
CA ASP A 106 10.03 -4.85 1.18
C ASP A 106 10.71 -5.02 2.55
N PRO A 107 11.23 -3.94 3.16
CA PRO A 107 11.89 -4.03 4.47
C PRO A 107 10.89 -4.09 5.64
N LEU A 108 9.58 -3.96 5.40
CA LEU A 108 8.57 -3.84 6.44
C LEU A 108 8.26 -5.20 7.10
N ASP A 109 8.07 -5.18 8.43
CA ASP A 109 7.63 -6.36 9.17
C ASP A 109 6.14 -6.65 8.85
N PRO A 110 5.80 -7.81 8.27
CA PRO A 110 4.43 -8.14 7.90
C PRO A 110 3.45 -8.09 9.09
N ASN A 111 3.91 -8.43 10.30
CA ASN A 111 3.07 -8.37 11.50
C ASN A 111 2.77 -6.93 11.90
N LEU A 112 3.74 -6.02 11.74
CA LEU A 112 3.55 -4.61 12.04
C LEU A 112 2.61 -3.97 11.02
N LEU A 113 2.74 -4.33 9.74
CA LEU A 113 1.83 -3.86 8.69
C LEU A 113 0.38 -4.32 8.97
N ALA A 114 0.19 -5.61 9.26
CA ALA A 114 -1.12 -6.15 9.62
C ALA A 114 -1.69 -5.48 10.88
N LEU A 115 -0.87 -5.19 11.88
CA LEU A 115 -1.29 -4.48 13.09
C LEU A 115 -1.81 -3.07 12.77
N GLN A 116 -1.08 -2.33 11.92
CA GLN A 116 -1.47 -0.98 11.52
C GLN A 116 -2.74 -0.97 10.67
N GLU A 117 -2.89 -1.91 9.75
CA GLU A 117 -4.09 -2.05 8.93
C GLU A 117 -5.33 -2.32 9.81
N ILE A 118 -5.23 -3.27 10.74
CA ILE A 118 -6.32 -3.56 11.68
C ILE A 118 -6.59 -2.36 12.60
N ALA A 119 -5.56 -1.66 13.08
CA ALA A 119 -5.73 -0.43 13.86
C ALA A 119 -6.54 0.63 13.11
N ALA A 120 -6.28 0.79 11.81
CA ALA A 120 -6.99 1.70 10.94
C ALA A 120 -8.45 1.28 10.74
N VAL A 121 -8.70 -0.01 10.47
CA VAL A 121 -10.05 -0.58 10.35
C VAL A 121 -10.85 -0.38 11.64
N LEU A 122 -10.26 -0.66 12.80
CA LEU A 122 -10.92 -0.48 14.10
C LEU A 122 -11.16 0.99 14.43
N SER A 123 -10.30 1.90 13.97
CA SER A 123 -10.47 3.35 14.18
C SER A 123 -11.41 4.00 13.16
N CYS A 124 -11.81 3.30 12.11
CA CYS A 124 -12.71 3.81 11.08
C CYS A 124 -14.07 4.23 11.67
N SER A 125 -14.52 5.42 11.32
CA SER A 125 -15.77 5.99 11.84
C SER A 125 -17.01 5.55 11.04
N ASP A 126 -16.84 5.00 9.83
CA ASP A 126 -17.95 4.62 8.95
C ASP A 126 -17.57 3.42 8.06
N LYS A 127 -18.38 2.35 8.13
CA LYS A 127 -18.17 1.09 7.39
C LYS A 127 -18.16 1.25 5.86
N ARG A 128 -18.75 2.33 5.31
CA ARG A 128 -18.78 2.58 3.87
C ARG A 128 -17.39 2.76 3.25
N TYR A 129 -16.43 3.19 4.07
CA TYR A 129 -15.04 3.38 3.64
C TYR A 129 -14.17 2.12 3.79
N LEU A 130 -14.73 1.03 4.29
CA LEU A 130 -14.02 -0.24 4.44
C LEU A 130 -14.19 -1.10 3.18
N PRO A 131 -13.13 -1.79 2.73
CA PRO A 131 -13.20 -2.87 1.75
C PRO A 131 -14.14 -4.00 2.22
N PRO A 132 -14.71 -4.81 1.29
CA PRO A 132 -15.64 -5.89 1.63
C PRO A 132 -15.11 -6.81 2.74
N LYS A 133 -13.82 -7.19 2.67
CA LYS A 133 -13.16 -8.05 3.68
C LYS A 133 -13.30 -7.56 5.13
N TYR A 134 -13.35 -6.25 5.35
CA TYR A 134 -13.46 -5.64 6.68
C TYR A 134 -14.85 -5.12 7.01
N ARG A 135 -15.63 -4.78 5.99
CA ARG A 135 -17.00 -4.28 6.14
C ARG A 135 -17.92 -5.37 6.70
N ASP A 136 -17.76 -6.58 6.16
CA ASP A 136 -18.61 -7.74 6.45
C ASP A 136 -18.00 -8.65 7.54
N GLY A 137 -16.75 -8.37 7.94
CA GLY A 137 -16.04 -9.10 8.97
C GLY A 137 -16.53 -8.83 10.39
N GLU A 138 -16.34 -9.80 11.28
CA GLU A 138 -16.67 -9.67 12.70
C GLU A 138 -15.65 -8.79 13.43
N ARG A 139 -16.15 -7.69 14.02
CA ARG A 139 -15.30 -6.73 14.75
C ARG A 139 -14.61 -7.32 15.98
N ALA A 140 -15.22 -8.34 16.60
CA ALA A 140 -14.63 -9.06 17.73
C ALA A 140 -13.33 -9.77 17.30
N LEU A 141 -13.37 -10.52 16.19
CA LEU A 141 -12.20 -11.22 15.64
C LEU A 141 -11.07 -10.25 15.27
N LEU A 142 -11.40 -9.09 14.67
CA LEU A 142 -10.40 -8.05 14.37
C LEU A 142 -9.75 -7.48 15.64
N THR A 143 -10.50 -7.38 16.74
CA THR A 143 -9.98 -6.89 18.03
C THR A 143 -9.06 -7.92 18.69
N GLU A 144 -9.42 -9.20 18.62
CA GLU A 144 -8.57 -10.30 19.11
C GLU A 144 -7.26 -10.38 18.32
N GLU A 145 -7.35 -10.31 16.99
CA GLU A 145 -6.19 -10.32 16.12
C GLU A 145 -5.27 -9.10 16.35
N PHE A 146 -5.85 -7.92 16.55
CA PHE A 146 -5.10 -6.72 16.94
C PHE A 146 -4.31 -6.94 18.25
N ALA A 147 -4.96 -7.51 19.27
CA ALA A 147 -4.31 -7.80 20.55
C ALA A 147 -3.16 -8.83 20.38
N ARG A 148 -3.40 -9.88 19.58
CA ARG A 148 -2.39 -10.91 19.27
C ARG A 148 -1.16 -10.30 18.60
N LEU A 149 -1.34 -9.52 17.54
CA LEU A 149 -0.25 -8.87 16.80
C LEU A 149 0.51 -7.86 17.65
N LYS A 150 -0.17 -7.12 18.53
CA LYS A 150 0.46 -6.17 19.45
C LYS A 150 1.39 -6.87 20.45
N MET A 151 1.03 -8.06 20.91
CA MET A 151 1.87 -8.87 21.80
C MET A 151 3.10 -9.43 21.08
N ILE A 152 2.98 -9.77 19.79
CA ILE A 152 4.10 -10.27 18.99
C ILE A 152 5.09 -9.15 18.67
N THR A 153 4.58 -8.00 18.24
CA THR A 153 5.40 -6.85 17.81
C THR A 153 5.99 -6.05 18.99
N GLY A 154 5.30 -6.00 20.14
CA GLY A 154 5.77 -5.31 21.34
C GLY A 154 6.82 -6.05 22.18
N ARG A 155 7.19 -7.28 21.79
CA ARG A 155 8.27 -8.07 22.43
C ARG A 155 9.65 -7.83 21.79
N ARG A 156 9.77 -6.88 20.87
CA ARG A 156 11.02 -6.47 20.23
C ARG A 156 11.48 -5.11 20.74
#